data_AF-A0A1V3FSE1-F1
#
_entry.id   AF-A0A1V3FSE1-F1
#
_cell.length_a   1.000
_cell.length_b   1.000
_cell.length_c   1.000
_cell.angle_alpha   90.00
_cell.angle_beta   90.00
_cell.angle_gamma   90.00
#
_symmetry.space_group_name_H-M   'P 1'
#
loop_
_entity.id
_entity.type
_entity.pdbx_description
1 polymer ?
#
loop_
_entity_poly.entity_id
_entity_poly.type
_entity_poly.pdbx_seq_one_letter_code
_entity_poly.pdbx_strand_id
1 'polypeptide(L)'
;MELQDKKNRIKKLRKKAELSRNAHFMIANRLKLYSNCLHSFVLIGSTVTAILTFANYDAFLPIFKNLNDKVYKLTIGLIASLVFIVTVIEEFLKLEKRASEHEGAGKQLTTFIRNADLIEKSTSINEGDILQLTQSYTTICENSPVIPDKVFFKAKKHLYEKIAISKELEINPFMNIYFFKLMMRLKQFKSITANEGAEGEIDKKERG
;
A
#
# COMPACT_ATOMS: atom_id res chain seq x y z
N MET A 1 35.86 13.60 -11.03
CA MET A 1 35.26 13.72 -9.68
C MET A 1 33.85 14.33 -9.74
N GLU A 2 33.63 15.37 -10.54
CA GLU A 2 32.34 16.06 -10.70
C GLU A 2 31.19 15.18 -11.23
N LEU A 3 31.43 14.35 -12.27
CA LEU A 3 30.39 13.49 -12.86
C LEU A 3 29.86 12.42 -11.89
N GLN A 4 30.73 11.87 -11.04
CA GLN A 4 30.34 10.84 -10.08
C GLN A 4 29.45 11.42 -8.97
N ASP A 5 29.72 12.66 -8.54
CA ASP A 5 28.87 13.35 -7.58
C ASP A 5 27.48 13.68 -8.17
N LYS A 6 27.45 14.14 -9.42
CA LYS A 6 26.20 14.34 -10.18
C LYS A 6 25.36 13.06 -10.26
N LYS A 7 25.97 11.92 -10.60
CA LYS A 7 25.30 10.60 -10.60
C LYS A 7 24.76 10.23 -9.21
N ASN A 8 25.54 10.48 -8.15
CA ASN A 8 25.10 10.21 -6.78
C ASN A 8 23.89 11.07 -6.37
N ARG A 9 23.82 12.33 -6.79
CA ARG A 9 22.67 13.22 -6.54
C ARG A 9 21.41 12.68 -7.22
N ILE A 10 21.48 12.31 -8.49
CA ILE A 10 20.36 11.71 -9.24
C ILE A 10 19.91 10.40 -8.58
N LYS A 11 20.86 9.53 -8.19
CA LYS A 11 20.56 8.28 -7.49
C LYS A 11 19.85 8.50 -6.16
N LYS A 12 20.20 9.53 -5.39
CA LYS A 12 19.49 9.90 -4.15
C LYS A 12 18.05 10.34 -4.44
N LEU A 13 17.82 11.18 -5.46
CA LEU A 13 16.48 11.59 -5.87
C LEU A 13 15.63 10.40 -6.33
N ARG A 14 16.21 9.51 -7.14
CA ARG A 14 15.54 8.29 -7.59
C ARG A 14 15.14 7.39 -6.43
N LYS A 15 16.02 7.16 -5.46
CA LYS A 15 15.69 6.37 -4.26
C LYS A 15 14.53 6.97 -3.45
N LYS A 16 14.48 8.31 -3.32
CA LYS A 16 13.36 8.99 -2.68
C LYS A 16 12.07 8.78 -3.47
N ALA A 17 12.11 8.97 -4.79
CA ALA A 17 10.96 8.76 -5.66
C ALA A 17 10.46 7.31 -5.66
N GLU A 18 11.35 6.31 -5.63
CA GLU A 18 10.98 4.89 -5.53
C GLU A 18 10.23 4.57 -4.23
N LEU A 19 10.69 5.15 -3.12
CA LEU A 19 10.05 5.01 -1.83
C LEU A 19 8.67 5.66 -1.80
N SER A 20 8.56 6.92 -2.24
CA SER A 20 7.29 7.63 -2.35
C SER A 20 6.32 6.90 -3.28
N ARG A 21 6.78 6.42 -4.44
CA ARG A 21 5.98 5.64 -5.39
C ARG A 21 5.40 4.39 -4.74
N ASN A 22 6.23 3.63 -4.02
CA ASN A 22 5.77 2.43 -3.33
C ASN A 22 4.73 2.76 -2.27
N ALA A 23 4.91 3.85 -1.52
CA ALA A 23 3.92 4.30 -0.54
C ALA A 23 2.57 4.68 -1.19
N HIS A 24 2.60 5.47 -2.27
CA HIS A 24 1.40 5.84 -3.02
C HIS A 24 0.63 4.61 -3.55
N PHE A 25 1.31 3.66 -4.20
CA PHE A 25 0.65 2.45 -4.69
C PHE A 25 0.12 1.56 -3.56
N MET A 26 0.82 1.48 -2.43
CA MET A 26 0.33 0.74 -1.27
C MET A 26 -0.95 1.35 -0.68
N ILE A 27 -1.07 2.69 -0.67
CA ILE A 27 -2.28 3.38 -0.23
C ILE A 27 -3.40 3.16 -1.25
N ALA A 28 -3.13 3.42 -2.54
CA ALA A 28 -4.09 3.27 -3.61
C ALA A 28 -4.73 1.87 -3.63
N ASN A 29 -3.91 0.81 -3.54
CA ASN A 29 -4.39 -0.56 -3.53
C ASN A 29 -5.30 -0.87 -2.33
N ARG A 30 -4.98 -0.35 -1.15
CA ARG A 30 -5.83 -0.55 0.04
C ARG A 30 -7.15 0.19 -0.09
N LEU A 31 -7.11 1.45 -0.50
CA LEU A 31 -8.31 2.26 -0.69
C LEU A 31 -9.21 1.64 -1.77
N LYS A 32 -8.64 1.16 -2.88
CA LYS A 32 -9.38 0.45 -3.93
C LYS A 32 -10.02 -0.84 -3.41
N LEU A 33 -9.31 -1.61 -2.60
CA LEU A 33 -9.88 -2.82 -1.99
C LEU A 33 -11.05 -2.49 -1.06
N TYR A 34 -10.92 -1.46 -0.22
CA TYR A 34 -12.02 -1.02 0.65
C TYR A 34 -13.21 -0.48 -0.15
N SER A 35 -12.95 0.32 -1.19
CA SER A 35 -13.98 0.85 -2.08
C SER A 35 -14.74 -0.29 -2.76
N ASN A 36 -14.01 -1.23 -3.38
CA ASN A 36 -14.62 -2.38 -4.05
C ASN A 36 -15.44 -3.24 -3.07
N CYS A 37 -14.95 -3.42 -1.84
CA CYS A 37 -15.65 -4.20 -0.82
C CYS A 37 -16.97 -3.54 -0.39
N LEU A 38 -16.96 -2.23 -0.12
CA LEU A 38 -18.17 -1.47 0.18
C LEU A 38 -19.15 -1.49 -0.99
N HIS A 39 -18.66 -1.24 -2.21
CA HIS A 39 -19.47 -1.26 -3.42
C HIS A 39 -20.14 -2.63 -3.64
N SER A 40 -19.37 -3.71 -3.51
CA SER A 40 -19.91 -5.07 -3.60
C SER A 40 -20.95 -5.36 -2.50
N PHE A 41 -20.72 -4.89 -1.28
CA PHE A 41 -21.70 -5.02 -0.19
C PHE A 41 -23.00 -4.29 -0.52
N VAL A 42 -22.92 -3.05 -1.00
CA VAL A 42 -24.10 -2.26 -1.41
C VAL A 42 -24.83 -2.93 -2.56
N LEU A 43 -24.12 -3.43 -3.57
CA LEU A 43 -24.71 -4.10 -4.73
C LEU A 43 -25.45 -5.39 -4.32
N ILE A 44 -24.80 -6.26 -3.55
CA ILE A 44 -25.39 -7.50 -3.06
C ILE A 44 -26.58 -7.19 -2.14
N GLY A 45 -26.40 -6.27 -1.19
CA GLY A 45 -27.43 -5.88 -0.24
C GLY A 45 -28.66 -5.29 -0.93
N SER A 46 -28.46 -4.44 -1.94
CA SER A 46 -29.54 -3.86 -2.75
C SER A 46 -30.27 -4.94 -3.54
N THR A 47 -29.54 -5.89 -4.13
CA THR A 47 -30.13 -7.02 -4.87
C THR A 47 -30.95 -7.93 -3.95
N VAL A 48 -30.42 -8.29 -2.78
CA VAL A 48 -31.15 -9.07 -1.77
C VAL A 48 -32.39 -8.33 -1.30
N THR A 49 -32.27 -7.03 -1.02
CA THR A 49 -33.42 -6.19 -0.62
C THR A 49 -34.49 -6.17 -1.70
N ALA A 50 -34.12 -6.01 -2.97
CA ALA A 50 -35.06 -6.04 -4.09
C ALA A 50 -35.79 -7.40 -4.19
N ILE A 51 -35.05 -8.51 -4.12
CA ILE A 51 -35.62 -9.86 -4.13
C ILE A 51 -36.61 -10.03 -2.98
N LEU A 52 -36.22 -9.67 -1.76
CA LEU A 52 -37.10 -9.78 -0.60
C LEU A 52 -38.32 -8.85 -0.69
N THR A 53 -38.18 -7.69 -1.32
CA THR A 53 -39.30 -6.75 -1.48
C THR A 53 -40.38 -7.31 -2.41
N PHE A 54 -39.99 -8.04 -3.47
CA PHE A 54 -40.92 -8.62 -4.44
C PHE A 54 -41.36 -10.05 -4.12
N ALA A 55 -40.61 -10.77 -3.27
CA ALA A 55 -40.96 -12.12 -2.87
C ALA A 55 -42.05 -12.11 -1.79
N ASN A 56 -43.07 -12.95 -1.95
CA ASN A 56 -44.05 -13.17 -0.90
C ASN A 56 -43.42 -13.91 0.28
N TYR A 57 -43.81 -13.56 1.52
CA TYR A 57 -43.24 -14.17 2.72
C TYR A 57 -43.49 -15.69 2.78
N ASP A 58 -44.55 -16.20 2.14
CA ASP A 58 -44.89 -17.61 2.06
C ASP A 58 -43.77 -18.46 1.44
N ALA A 59 -43.02 -17.89 0.50
CA ALA A 59 -41.88 -18.56 -0.15
C ALA A 59 -40.76 -18.91 0.84
N PHE A 60 -40.72 -18.25 2.01
CA PHE A 60 -39.69 -18.42 3.03
C PHE A 60 -40.16 -19.23 4.25
N LEU A 61 -41.46 -19.57 4.35
CA LEU A 61 -42.00 -20.41 5.43
C LEU A 61 -41.33 -21.79 5.58
N PRO A 62 -40.90 -22.49 4.49
CA PRO A 62 -40.20 -23.77 4.62
C PRO A 62 -38.85 -23.65 5.36
N ILE A 63 -38.22 -22.47 5.26
CA ILE A 63 -36.92 -22.17 5.85
C ILE A 63 -37.10 -21.53 7.25
N PHE A 64 -38.10 -20.67 7.40
CA PHE A 64 -38.39 -19.94 8.63
C PHE A 64 -39.83 -20.21 9.10
N LYS A 65 -40.00 -21.25 9.92
CA LYS A 65 -41.31 -21.79 10.33
C LYS A 65 -42.20 -20.83 11.13
N ASN A 66 -41.66 -19.75 11.70
CA ASN A 66 -42.38 -18.77 12.53
C ASN A 66 -42.39 -17.35 11.93
N LEU A 67 -42.26 -17.23 10.60
CA LEU A 67 -42.25 -15.92 9.95
C LEU A 67 -43.67 -15.35 9.85
N ASN A 68 -43.88 -14.13 10.34
CA ASN A 68 -45.13 -13.38 10.21
C ASN A 68 -44.93 -12.19 9.25
N ASP A 69 -45.96 -11.79 8.50
CA ASP A 69 -45.89 -10.71 7.48
C ASP A 69 -45.31 -9.40 8.06
N LYS A 70 -45.74 -9.01 9.27
CA LYS A 70 -45.21 -7.82 9.96
C LYS A 70 -43.71 -7.92 10.22
N VAL A 71 -43.24 -9.08 10.67
CA VAL A 71 -41.82 -9.32 10.97
C VAL A 71 -41.00 -9.34 9.68
N TYR A 72 -41.53 -9.95 8.62
CA TYR A 72 -40.90 -9.97 7.30
C TYR A 72 -40.68 -8.56 6.75
N LYS A 73 -41.73 -7.75 6.69
CA LYS A 73 -41.67 -6.36 6.22
C LYS A 73 -40.72 -5.50 7.06
N LEU A 74 -40.75 -5.65 8.38
CA LEU A 74 -39.82 -4.93 9.27
C LEU A 74 -38.36 -5.34 8.99
N THR A 75 -38.11 -6.63 8.78
CA THR A 75 -36.76 -7.14 8.48
C THR A 75 -36.24 -6.58 7.16
N ILE A 76 -37.07 -6.54 6.11
CA ILE A 76 -36.71 -5.92 4.83
C ILE A 76 -36.40 -4.44 5.03
N GLY A 77 -37.25 -3.71 5.75
CA GLY A 77 -37.03 -2.29 6.03
C GLY A 77 -35.71 -2.02 6.77
N LEU A 78 -35.35 -2.87 7.73
CA LEU A 78 -34.07 -2.78 8.45
C LEU A 78 -32.88 -3.06 7.53
N ILE A 79 -32.94 -4.10 6.71
CA ILE A 79 -31.87 -4.43 5.75
C ILE A 79 -31.71 -3.29 4.74
N ALA A 80 -32.82 -2.81 4.17
CA ALA A 80 -32.82 -1.69 3.22
C ALA A 80 -32.20 -0.42 3.83
N SER A 81 -32.57 -0.10 5.07
CA SER A 81 -32.03 1.04 5.80
C SER A 81 -30.53 0.90 6.04
N LEU A 82 -30.06 -0.30 6.41
CA LEU A 82 -28.65 -0.58 6.61
C LEU A 82 -27.86 -0.44 5.30
N VAL A 83 -28.35 -1.00 4.20
CA VAL A 83 -27.72 -0.86 2.87
C VAL A 83 -27.62 0.61 2.50
N PHE A 84 -28.71 1.37 2.67
CA PHE A 84 -28.73 2.80 2.39
C PHE A 84 -27.71 3.60 3.22
N ILE A 85 -27.61 3.32 4.52
CA ILE A 85 -26.59 3.94 5.39
C ILE A 85 -25.18 3.66 4.86
N VAL A 86 -24.89 2.42 4.46
CA VAL A 86 -23.58 2.07 3.90
C VAL A 86 -23.33 2.80 2.58
N THR A 87 -24.32 2.92 1.70
CA THR A 87 -24.23 3.69 0.45
C THR A 87 -23.88 5.16 0.73
N VAL A 88 -24.51 5.79 1.72
CA VAL A 88 -24.20 7.18 2.11
C VAL A 88 -22.77 7.31 2.64
N ILE A 89 -22.31 6.35 3.46
CA ILE A 89 -20.94 6.33 3.96
C ILE A 89 -19.92 6.17 2.82
N GLU A 90 -20.18 5.27 1.87
CA GLU A 90 -19.33 5.05 0.69
C GLU A 90 -19.17 6.35 -0.12
N GLU A 91 -20.28 7.02 -0.42
CA GLU A 91 -20.31 8.27 -1.17
C GLU A 91 -19.61 9.41 -0.41
N PHE A 92 -19.73 9.47 0.92
CA PHE A 92 -19.05 10.47 1.73
C PHE A 92 -17.52 10.26 1.79
N LEU A 93 -17.08 9.00 1.93
CA LEU A 93 -15.65 8.69 2.08
C LEU A 93 -14.86 8.86 0.77
N LYS A 94 -15.51 8.76 -0.39
CA LYS A 94 -14.90 8.92 -1.73
C LYS A 94 -13.59 8.13 -1.88
N LEU A 95 -13.58 6.90 -1.39
CA LEU A 95 -12.38 6.06 -1.32
C LEU A 95 -11.78 5.82 -2.70
N GLU A 96 -12.60 5.65 -3.73
CA GLU A 96 -12.16 5.48 -5.11
C GLU A 96 -11.42 6.71 -5.64
N LYS A 97 -11.96 7.92 -5.42
CA LYS A 97 -11.30 9.18 -5.82
C LYS A 97 -9.93 9.29 -5.16
N ARG A 98 -9.85 9.07 -3.84
CA ARG A 98 -8.58 9.09 -3.10
C ARG A 98 -7.61 8.02 -3.60
N ALA A 99 -8.10 6.82 -3.92
CA ALA A 99 -7.27 5.76 -4.49
C ALA A 99 -6.66 6.20 -5.84
N SER A 100 -7.47 6.81 -6.70
CA SER A 100 -7.05 7.32 -8.02
C SER A 100 -6.01 8.44 -7.90
N GLU A 101 -6.17 9.37 -6.96
CA GLU A 101 -5.19 10.43 -6.69
C GLU A 101 -3.82 9.84 -6.30
N HIS A 102 -3.81 8.87 -5.38
CA HIS A 102 -2.57 8.19 -5.00
C HIS A 102 -1.99 7.36 -6.16
N GLU A 103 -2.83 6.68 -6.96
CA GLU A 103 -2.38 5.93 -8.14
C GLU A 103 -1.75 6.86 -9.20
N GLY A 104 -2.35 8.03 -9.42
CA GLY A 104 -1.85 9.09 -10.31
C GLY A 104 -0.48 9.59 -9.88
N ALA A 105 -0.31 9.94 -8.61
CA ALA A 105 1.00 10.30 -8.04
C ALA A 105 2.04 9.18 -8.22
N GLY A 106 1.65 7.92 -7.98
CA GLY A 106 2.50 6.75 -8.23
C GLY A 106 2.94 6.61 -9.70
N LYS A 107 2.05 6.89 -10.65
CA LYS A 107 2.36 6.89 -12.09
C LYS A 107 3.30 8.03 -12.48
N GLN A 108 3.07 9.25 -11.98
CA GLN A 108 3.97 10.39 -12.21
C GLN A 108 5.38 10.11 -11.68
N LEU A 109 5.48 9.57 -10.46
CA LEU A 109 6.76 9.15 -9.88
C LEU A 109 7.43 8.03 -10.69
N THR A 110 6.65 7.13 -11.30
CA THR A 110 7.17 6.09 -12.20
C THR A 110 7.80 6.71 -13.44
N THR A 111 7.13 7.67 -14.08
CA THR A 111 7.69 8.42 -15.21
C THR A 111 8.95 9.18 -14.81
N PHE A 112 8.93 9.84 -13.65
CA PHE A 112 10.11 10.51 -13.09
C PHE A 112 11.30 9.57 -12.93
N ILE A 113 11.09 8.38 -12.33
CA ILE A 113 12.15 7.37 -12.14
C ILE A 113 12.74 6.93 -13.48
N ARG A 114 11.91 6.73 -14.51
CA ARG A 114 12.39 6.35 -15.84
C ARG A 114 13.24 7.46 -16.45
N ASN A 115 12.80 8.71 -16.37
CA ASN A 115 13.55 9.86 -16.88
C ASN A 115 14.87 10.05 -16.13
N ALA A 116 14.86 9.91 -14.81
CA ALA A 116 16.06 9.99 -13.98
C ALA A 116 17.06 8.87 -14.30
N ASP A 117 16.61 7.65 -14.58
CA ASP A 117 17.47 6.52 -14.95
C ASP A 117 18.13 6.73 -16.33
N LEU A 118 17.41 7.31 -17.29
CA LEU A 118 17.96 7.69 -18.60
C LEU A 118 19.07 8.73 -18.46
N ILE A 119 18.84 9.77 -17.64
CA ILE A 119 19.85 10.82 -17.39
C ILE A 119 21.03 10.26 -16.59
N GLU A 120 20.81 9.40 -15.59
CA GLU A 120 21.88 8.74 -14.81
C GLU A 120 22.83 7.92 -15.71
N LYS A 121 22.29 7.28 -16.75
CA LYS A 121 23.04 6.45 -17.70
C LYS A 121 23.71 7.25 -18.82
N SER A 122 23.42 8.53 -18.96
CA SER A 122 24.01 9.37 -19.99
C SER A 122 25.52 9.56 -19.79
N THR A 123 26.24 9.77 -20.90
CA THR A 123 27.70 9.93 -20.92
C THR A 123 28.14 11.28 -20.34
N SER A 124 27.26 12.29 -20.40
CA SER A 124 27.48 13.65 -19.89
C SER A 124 26.23 14.12 -19.15
N ILE A 125 26.39 14.54 -17.89
CA ILE A 125 25.30 15.08 -17.06
C ILE A 125 25.58 16.56 -16.81
N ASN A 126 24.64 17.42 -17.21
CA ASN A 126 24.71 18.85 -16.93
C ASN A 126 24.07 19.17 -15.57
N GLU A 127 24.47 20.28 -14.94
CA GLU A 127 23.76 20.77 -13.74
C GLU A 127 22.32 21.21 -14.06
N GLY A 128 22.07 21.67 -15.29
CA GLY A 128 20.70 21.94 -15.75
C GLY A 128 19.77 20.73 -15.64
N ASP A 129 20.27 19.53 -15.96
CA ASP A 129 19.48 18.29 -15.89
C ASP A 129 19.12 17.94 -14.44
N ILE A 130 20.05 18.16 -13.50
CA ILE A 130 19.85 17.91 -12.08
C ILE A 130 18.84 18.90 -11.50
N LEU A 131 18.94 20.17 -11.90
CA LEU A 131 17.99 21.21 -11.50
C LEU A 131 16.59 20.87 -11.99
N GLN A 132 16.46 20.51 -13.27
CA GLN A 132 15.19 20.13 -13.88
C GLN A 132 14.59 18.89 -13.20
N LEU A 133 15.39 17.86 -12.92
CA LEU A 133 14.94 16.69 -12.17
C LEU A 133 14.49 17.06 -10.76
N THR A 134 15.22 17.93 -10.08
CA THR A 134 14.87 18.38 -8.73
C THR A 134 13.54 19.12 -8.73
N GLN A 135 13.35 20.08 -9.65
CA GLN A 135 12.10 20.82 -9.82
C GLN A 135 10.93 19.91 -10.18
N SER A 136 11.16 18.95 -11.08
CA SER A 136 10.16 17.96 -11.48
C SER A 136 9.72 17.11 -10.29
N TYR A 137 10.68 16.63 -9.48
CA TYR A 137 10.38 15.88 -8.27
C TYR A 137 9.59 16.71 -7.24
N THR A 138 10.02 17.94 -6.97
CA THR A 138 9.33 18.85 -6.05
C THR A 138 7.90 19.11 -6.51
N THR A 139 7.69 19.42 -7.80
CA THR A 139 6.36 19.65 -8.37
C THR A 139 5.45 18.44 -8.21
N ILE A 140 5.98 17.22 -8.41
CA ILE A 140 5.20 15.98 -8.19
C ILE A 140 4.82 15.88 -6.70
N CYS A 141 5.76 16.12 -5.79
CA CYS A 141 5.50 16.05 -4.34
C CYS A 141 4.47 17.07 -3.86
N GLU A 142 4.50 18.30 -4.37
CA GLU A 142 3.55 19.36 -4.01
C GLU A 142 2.13 19.07 -4.49
N ASN A 143 2.00 18.46 -5.68
CA ASN A 143 0.70 18.09 -6.25
C ASN A 143 0.19 16.71 -5.77
N SER A 144 1.01 15.96 -5.04
CA SER A 144 0.67 14.61 -4.59
C SER A 144 -0.09 14.65 -3.26
N PRO A 145 -1.05 13.72 -3.04
CA PRO A 145 -1.71 13.59 -1.75
C PRO A 145 -0.71 13.19 -0.65
N VAL A 146 -0.89 13.74 0.55
CA VAL A 146 0.02 13.54 1.68
C VAL A 146 0.07 12.07 2.10
N ILE A 147 1.29 11.57 2.33
CA ILE A 147 1.52 10.22 2.87
C ILE A 147 1.67 10.31 4.39
N PRO A 148 0.85 9.62 5.19
CA PRO A 148 1.05 9.56 6.64
C PRO A 148 2.34 8.83 7.03
N ASP A 149 3.05 9.32 8.05
CA ASP A 149 4.35 8.74 8.49
C ASP A 149 4.28 7.25 8.80
N LYS A 150 3.22 6.80 9.50
CA LYS A 150 3.00 5.38 9.79
C LYS A 150 2.99 4.52 8.52
N VAL A 151 2.38 5.04 7.45
CA VAL A 151 2.32 4.37 6.15
C VAL A 151 3.66 4.46 5.44
N PHE A 152 4.34 5.60 5.53
CA PHE A 152 5.68 5.79 4.96
C PHE A 152 6.69 4.76 5.50
N PHE A 153 6.79 4.59 6.82
CA PHE A 153 7.69 3.61 7.42
C PHE A 153 7.34 2.18 7.02
N LYS A 154 6.03 1.85 6.97
CA LYS A 154 5.56 0.54 6.50
C LYS A 154 5.93 0.31 5.03
N ALA A 155 5.80 1.32 4.19
CA ALA A 155 6.17 1.26 2.78
C ALA A 155 7.69 1.14 2.59
N LYS A 156 8.48 1.82 3.43
CA LYS A 156 9.93 1.69 3.45
C LYS A 156 10.36 0.27 3.74
N LYS A 157 9.86 -0.31 4.83
CA LYS A 157 10.11 -1.71 5.20
C LYS A 157 9.71 -2.66 4.06
N HIS A 158 8.50 -2.52 3.54
CA HIS A 158 8.00 -3.36 2.45
C HIS A 158 8.86 -3.28 1.18
N LEU A 159 9.33 -2.08 0.81
CA LEU A 159 10.21 -1.90 -0.35
C LEU A 159 11.54 -2.66 -0.18
N TYR A 160 12.20 -2.52 0.98
CA TYR A 160 13.45 -3.21 1.24
C TYR A 160 13.27 -4.73 1.33
N GLU A 161 12.18 -5.21 1.94
CA GLU A 161 11.82 -6.63 1.92
C GLU A 161 11.67 -7.14 0.48
N LYS A 162 10.94 -6.40 -0.38
CA LYS A 162 10.75 -6.76 -1.78
C LYS A 162 12.07 -6.83 -2.55
N ILE A 163 12.96 -5.85 -2.34
CA ILE A 163 14.29 -5.82 -2.98
C ILE A 163 15.12 -7.03 -2.52
N ALA A 164 15.13 -7.34 -1.23
CA ALA A 164 15.88 -8.48 -0.69
C ALA A 164 15.36 -9.81 -1.24
N ILE A 165 14.03 -10.00 -1.26
CA ILE A 165 13.38 -11.19 -1.83
C ILE A 165 13.70 -11.31 -3.32
N SER A 166 13.63 -10.20 -4.08
CA SER A 166 13.94 -10.20 -5.52
C SER A 166 15.36 -10.67 -5.79
N LYS A 167 16.34 -10.17 -5.03
CA LYS A 167 17.74 -10.58 -5.16
C LYS A 167 17.95 -12.06 -4.84
N GLU A 168 17.25 -12.58 -3.83
CA GLU A 168 17.37 -13.99 -3.48
C GLU A 168 16.72 -14.89 -4.55
N LEU A 169 15.57 -14.48 -5.09
CA LEU A 169 14.89 -15.23 -6.15
C LEU A 169 15.70 -15.27 -7.46
N GLU A 170 16.54 -14.26 -7.72
CA GLU A 170 17.48 -14.27 -8.86
C GLU A 170 18.54 -15.39 -8.70
N ILE A 171 18.94 -15.71 -7.48
CA ILE A 171 19.92 -16.77 -7.18
C ILE A 171 19.23 -18.13 -7.05
N ASN A 172 18.08 -18.16 -6.36
CA ASN A 172 17.34 -19.34 -5.98
C ASN A 172 15.85 -19.22 -6.39
N PRO A 173 15.50 -19.45 -7.66
CA PRO A 173 14.15 -19.20 -8.18
C PRO A 173 13.03 -19.99 -7.49
N PHE A 174 13.34 -21.20 -7.01
CA PHE A 174 12.37 -22.09 -6.37
C PHE A 174 12.26 -21.90 -4.84
N MET A 175 12.96 -20.91 -4.28
CA MET A 175 12.90 -20.67 -2.84
C MET A 175 11.52 -20.18 -2.41
N ASN A 176 10.95 -20.82 -1.39
CA ASN A 176 9.71 -20.34 -0.79
C ASN A 176 9.95 -19.00 -0.06
N ILE A 177 9.22 -17.97 -0.46
CA ILE A 177 9.32 -16.60 0.10
C ILE A 177 9.08 -16.57 1.61
N TYR A 178 8.19 -17.42 2.14
CA TYR A 178 7.92 -17.48 3.57
C TYR A 178 9.12 -18.01 4.35
N PHE A 179 9.79 -19.02 3.81
CA PHE A 179 11.01 -19.58 4.41
C PHE A 179 12.14 -18.56 4.43
N PHE A 180 12.35 -17.84 3.33
CA PHE A 180 13.34 -16.75 3.27
C PHE A 180 13.07 -15.67 4.34
N LYS A 181 11.82 -15.23 4.48
CA LYS A 181 11.43 -14.25 5.50
C LYS A 181 11.71 -14.76 6.91
N LEU A 182 11.43 -16.04 7.19
CA LEU A 182 11.69 -16.65 8.50
C LEU A 182 13.20 -16.69 8.79
N MET A 183 14.01 -17.16 7.83
CA MET A 183 15.46 -17.22 7.96
C MET A 183 16.08 -15.85 8.22
N MET A 184 15.63 -14.82 7.50
CA MET A 184 16.11 -13.45 7.69
C MET A 184 15.76 -12.87 9.06
N ARG A 185 14.57 -13.18 9.60
CA ARG A 185 14.21 -12.81 10.98
C ARG A 185 15.12 -13.49 11.99
N LEU A 186 15.35 -14.79 11.85
CA LEU A 186 16.24 -15.54 12.75
C LEU A 186 17.68 -15.02 12.71
N LYS A 187 18.17 -14.63 11.53
CA LYS A 187 19.51 -14.03 11.36
C LYS A 187 19.61 -12.68 12.09
N GLN A 188 18.57 -11.84 12.00
CA GLN A 188 18.51 -10.56 12.72
C GLN A 188 18.51 -10.76 14.24
N PHE A 189 17.74 -11.73 14.75
CA PHE A 189 17.75 -12.06 16.17
C PHE A 189 19.14 -12.51 16.63
N LYS A 190 19.81 -13.41 15.89
CA LYS A 190 21.17 -13.86 16.23
C LYS A 190 22.20 -12.73 16.24
N SER A 191 22.11 -11.79 15.30
CA SER A 191 23.04 -10.64 15.26
C SER A 191 22.82 -9.66 16.41
N ILE A 192 21.57 -9.47 16.86
CA ILE A 192 21.26 -8.60 18.00
C ILE A 192 21.82 -9.25 19.28
N THR A 193 21.56 -10.53 19.50
CA THR A 193 22.08 -11.26 20.67
C THR A 193 23.60 -11.37 20.69
N ALA A 194 24.26 -11.42 19.52
CA ALA A 194 25.72 -11.43 19.43
C ALA A 194 26.34 -10.06 19.72
N ASN A 195 25.69 -8.95 19.33
CA ASN A 195 26.15 -7.60 19.66
C ASN A 195 25.96 -7.26 21.14
N GLU A 196 24.85 -7.69 21.76
CA GLU A 196 24.63 -7.52 23.21
C GLU A 196 25.66 -8.30 24.05
N GLY A 197 26.10 -9.46 23.58
CA GLY A 197 27.19 -10.23 24.21
C GLY A 197 28.57 -9.57 24.08
N ALA A 198 28.84 -8.90 22.95
CA ALA A 198 30.10 -8.19 22.71
C ALA A 198 30.21 -6.87 23.49
N GLU A 199 29.11 -6.11 23.63
CA GLU A 199 29.08 -4.89 24.46
C GLU A 199 29.22 -5.21 25.96
N GLY A 200 28.67 -6.35 26.42
CA GLY A 200 28.82 -6.82 27.80
C GLY A 200 30.22 -7.35 28.17
N GLU A 201 31.03 -7.79 27.19
CA GLU A 201 32.43 -8.20 27.41
C GLU A 201 33.41 -7.01 27.47
N ILE A 202 33.09 -5.90 26.77
CA ILE A 202 33.92 -4.69 26.79
C ILE A 202 33.81 -3.97 28.15
N ASP A 203 32.61 -3.84 28.72
CA ASP A 203 32.40 -3.21 30.04
C ASP A 203 32.98 -4.03 31.22
N LYS A 204 33.24 -5.34 31.02
CA LYS A 204 33.93 -6.18 32.02
C LYS A 204 35.46 -6.10 31.96
N LYS A 205 36.05 -5.77 30.81
CA LYS A 205 37.51 -5.61 30.66
C LYS A 205 38.02 -4.24 31.12
N GLU A 206 37.17 -3.22 31.14
CA GLU A 206 37.55 -1.88 31.60
C GLU A 206 37.44 -1.69 33.13
N ARG A 207 36.92 -2.69 33.86
CA ARG A 207 36.76 -2.66 35.32
C ARG A 207 37.59 -3.72 36.08
N GLY A 208 38.52 -4.39 35.39
CA GLY A 208 39.41 -5.41 35.94
C GLY A 208 40.84 -4.90 36.11
#